data_AF-A0A914V1P6-F1
#
_entry.id   AF-A0A914V1P6-F1
#
_cell.length_a   1.000
_cell.length_b   1.000
_cell.length_c   1.000
_cell.angle_alpha   90.00
_cell.angle_beta   90.00
_cell.angle_gamma   90.00
#
_symmetry.space_group_name_H-M   'P 1'
#
loop_
_entity.id
_entity.type
_entity.pdbx_description
1 polymer ?
#
loop_
_entity_poly.entity_id
_entity_poly.type
_entity_poly.pdbx_seq_one_letter_code
_entity_poly.pdbx_strand_id
1 'polypeptide(L)'
;MKHEETHSNNGFTLDEATITRQLTLAKYIADTKGTDFVGFYAAIVPEVACPKLERVGSSGDGGKWTCNPFALPDNCVVYSLGVGMDISFEVQIDEIDIEGE
;
A
#
# COMPACT_ATOMS: atom_id res chain seq x y z
N MET A 1 21.50 23.05 -19.67
CA MET A 1 20.79 22.10 -18.79
C MET A 1 21.43 20.75 -19.03
N LYS A 2 22.12 20.20 -18.04
CA LYS A 2 22.80 18.91 -18.19
C LYS A 2 21.73 17.82 -18.13
N HIS A 3 21.64 17.02 -19.19
CA HIS A 3 20.92 15.75 -19.15
C HIS A 3 21.80 14.78 -18.37
N GLU A 4 21.32 14.34 -17.21
CA GLU A 4 21.98 13.30 -16.43
C GLU A 4 21.50 11.95 -16.99
N GLU A 5 22.43 11.19 -17.56
CA GLU A 5 22.19 9.88 -18.15
C GLU A 5 22.00 8.84 -17.04
N THR A 6 20.80 8.27 -16.93
CA THR A 6 20.55 7.12 -16.05
C THR A 6 20.92 5.84 -16.78
N HIS A 7 22.00 5.20 -16.33
CA HIS A 7 22.45 3.90 -16.81
C HIS A 7 21.36 2.82 -16.63
N SER A 8 20.83 2.34 -17.75
CA SER A 8 19.95 1.18 -17.84
C SER A 8 20.79 -0.09 -17.91
N ASN A 9 20.71 -0.92 -16.87
CA ASN A 9 21.05 -2.33 -16.95
C ASN A 9 19.81 -3.10 -16.51
N ASN A 10 19.10 -3.67 -17.50
CA ASN A 10 17.90 -4.50 -17.37
C ASN A 10 16.57 -3.77 -17.08
N GLY A 11 16.16 -2.87 -17.97
CA GLY A 11 14.76 -2.77 -18.44
C GLY A 11 13.64 -2.42 -17.45
N PHE A 12 13.91 -2.05 -16.21
CA PHE A 12 12.91 -1.53 -15.27
C PHE A 12 13.43 -0.24 -14.63
N THR A 13 12.88 0.89 -15.03
CA THR A 13 13.14 2.19 -14.36
C THR A 13 12.24 2.27 -13.14
N LEU A 14 12.82 2.18 -11.94
CA LEU A 14 12.11 2.48 -10.71
C LEU A 14 11.80 3.98 -10.67
N ASP A 15 10.56 4.35 -10.35
CA ASP A 15 10.24 5.74 -10.06
C ASP A 15 10.87 6.19 -8.73
N GLU A 16 10.98 7.50 -8.55
CA GLU A 16 11.59 8.11 -7.36
C GLU A 16 10.86 7.69 -6.07
N ALA A 17 9.54 7.46 -6.13
CA ALA A 17 8.75 7.01 -4.99
C ALA A 17 9.12 5.58 -4.57
N THR A 18 9.36 4.70 -5.54
CA THR A 18 9.78 3.31 -5.34
C THR A 18 11.18 3.26 -4.73
N ILE A 19 12.12 4.05 -5.28
CA ILE A 19 13.47 4.17 -4.71
C ILE A 19 13.41 4.70 -3.27
N THR A 20 12.63 5.76 -3.03
CA THR A 20 12.47 6.36 -1.70
C THR A 20 11.89 5.37 -0.69
N ARG A 21 10.91 4.55 -1.11
CA ARG A 21 10.31 3.50 -0.26
C ARG A 21 11.31 2.42 0.09
N GLN A 22 12.07 1.91 -0.88
CA GLN A 22 13.09 0.89 -0.63
C GLN A 22 14.18 1.38 0.34
N LEU A 23 14.64 2.63 0.18
CA LEU A 23 15.61 3.23 1.08
C LEU A 23 15.04 3.44 2.49
N THR A 24 13.79 3.91 2.59
CA THR A 24 13.09 4.09 3.87
C THR A 24 12.92 2.75 4.60
N LEU A 25 12.55 1.70 3.86
CA LEU A 25 12.40 0.35 4.40
C LEU A 25 13.73 -0.20 4.92
N ALA A 26 14.80 -0.09 4.12
CA ALA A 26 16.13 -0.55 4.50
C ALA A 26 16.63 0.16 5.77
N LYS A 27 16.40 1.48 5.87
CA LYS A 27 16.71 2.27 7.07
C LYS A 27 15.91 1.79 8.29
N TYR A 28 14.60 1.60 8.15
CA TYR A 28 13.75 1.14 9.24
C TYR A 28 14.15 -0.25 9.76
N ILE A 29 14.47 -1.19 8.87
CA ILE A 29 14.98 -2.52 9.26
C ILE A 29 16.29 -2.40 10.03
N ALA A 30 17.21 -1.54 9.57
CA ALA A 30 18.48 -1.30 10.25
C ALA A 30 18.29 -0.70 11.66
N ASP A 31 17.41 0.30 11.79
CA ASP A 31 17.12 1.00 13.05
C ASP A 31 16.44 0.06 14.07
N THR A 32 15.52 -0.79 13.60
CA THR A 32 14.74 -1.73 14.45
C THR A 32 15.43 -3.08 14.66
N LYS A 33 16.57 -3.31 14.01
CA LYS A 33 17.27 -4.61 13.97
C LYS A 33 16.38 -5.77 13.51
N GLY A 34 15.33 -5.47 12.74
CA GLY A 34 14.38 -6.45 12.23
C GLY A 34 13.50 -7.13 13.29
N THR A 35 13.35 -6.55 14.48
CA THR A 35 12.51 -7.13 15.54
C THR A 35 11.15 -6.45 15.71
N ASP A 36 10.95 -5.29 15.10
CA ASP A 36 9.68 -4.56 15.16
C ASP A 36 8.77 -4.95 13.98
N PHE A 37 8.13 -6.11 14.10
CA PHE A 37 7.21 -6.61 13.08
C PHE A 37 5.94 -5.75 12.96
N VAL A 38 5.46 -5.20 14.08
CA VAL A 38 4.22 -4.42 14.12
C VAL A 38 4.42 -3.11 13.36
N GLY A 39 5.48 -2.36 13.71
CA GLY A 39 5.78 -1.13 13.00
C GLY A 39 6.20 -1.37 11.56
N PHE A 40 6.86 -2.50 11.27
CA PHE A 40 7.19 -2.90 9.90
C PHE A 40 5.91 -3.03 9.05
N TYR A 41 4.98 -3.89 9.43
CA TYR A 41 3.77 -4.12 8.65
C TYR A 41 2.83 -2.90 8.62
N ALA A 42 2.88 -2.04 9.63
CA ALA A 42 2.15 -0.78 9.61
C ALA A 42 2.72 0.24 8.61
N ALA A 43 4.05 0.28 8.45
CA ALA A 43 4.75 1.28 7.64
C ALA A 43 4.96 0.85 6.18
N ILE A 44 5.03 -0.46 5.90
CA ILE A 44 5.25 -0.89 4.52
C ILE A 44 4.02 -0.61 3.67
N VAL A 45 4.26 -0.01 2.51
CA VAL A 45 3.30 0.00 1.42
C VAL A 45 3.76 -1.05 0.42
N PRO A 46 2.93 -2.05 0.08
CA PRO A 46 3.33 -3.08 -0.87
C PRO A 46 3.65 -2.43 -2.23
N GLU A 47 4.73 -2.89 -2.86
CA GLU A 47 5.13 -2.51 -4.22
C GLU A 47 4.22 -3.23 -5.23
N VAL A 48 2.92 -2.98 -5.16
CA VAL A 48 1.95 -3.46 -6.16
C VAL A 48 1.74 -2.34 -7.15
N ALA A 49 2.01 -2.62 -8.44
CA ALA A 49 1.75 -1.69 -9.52
C ALA A 49 0.24 -1.44 -9.63
N CYS A 50 -0.20 -0.27 -9.18
CA CYS A 50 -1.60 0.11 -9.16
C CYS A 50 -1.76 1.58 -9.53
N PRO A 51 -2.57 1.94 -10.55
CA PRO A 51 -2.73 3.33 -10.97
C PRO A 51 -3.29 4.25 -9.87
N LYS A 52 -4.14 3.71 -8.99
CA LYS A 52 -4.70 4.40 -7.82
C LYS A 52 -4.69 3.46 -6.63
N LEU A 53 -3.58 3.46 -5.89
CA LEU A 53 -3.40 2.64 -4.70
C LEU A 53 -3.87 3.42 -3.48
N GLU A 54 -4.83 2.88 -2.75
CA GLU A 54 -5.44 3.53 -1.59
C GLU A 54 -5.39 2.60 -0.39
N ARG A 55 -5.22 3.18 0.81
CA ARG A 55 -5.38 2.44 2.06
C ARG A 55 -6.82 2.57 2.51
N VAL A 56 -7.49 1.44 2.72
CA VAL A 56 -8.84 1.36 3.27
C VAL A 56 -8.77 0.71 4.65
N GLY A 57 -9.42 1.31 5.64
CA GLY A 57 -9.34 1.01 7.06
C GLY A 57 -8.27 1.79 7.80
N SER A 58 -7.92 1.31 9.00
CA SER A 58 -6.99 1.97 9.91
C SER A 58 -5.55 2.00 9.38
N SER A 59 -4.78 2.99 9.84
CA SER A 59 -3.33 3.04 9.64
C SER A 59 -2.63 2.10 10.63
N GLY A 60 -2.47 0.83 10.27
CA GLY A 60 -1.86 -0.16 11.17
C GLY A 60 -2.22 -1.59 10.82
N ASP A 61 -2.52 -2.39 11.83
CA ASP A 61 -3.19 -3.69 11.64
C ASP A 61 -4.63 -3.46 11.16
N GLY A 62 -5.23 -4.42 10.46
CA GLY A 62 -6.63 -4.33 9.97
C GLY A 62 -6.78 -3.72 8.59
N GLY A 63 -6.38 -2.46 8.41
CA GLY A 63 -6.53 -1.75 7.13
C GLY A 63 -5.75 -2.44 5.99
N LYS A 64 -6.24 -2.34 4.75
CA LYS A 64 -5.66 -3.01 3.57
C LYS A 64 -5.40 -2.03 2.44
N TRP A 65 -4.36 -2.30 1.66
CA TRP A 65 -4.07 -1.56 0.43
C TRP A 65 -4.90 -2.13 -0.72
N THR A 66 -5.71 -1.29 -1.35
CA THR A 66 -6.66 -1.67 -2.41
C THR A 66 -6.43 -0.84 -3.67
N CYS A 67 -6.61 -1.47 -4.82
CA CYS A 67 -6.60 -0.80 -6.10
C CYS A 67 -7.95 -0.16 -6.42
N ASN A 68 -7.97 1.17 -6.47
CA ASN A 68 -9.12 2.00 -6.82
C ASN A 68 -10.44 1.52 -6.20
N PRO A 69 -10.57 1.58 -4.85
CA PRO A 69 -11.79 1.13 -4.16
C PRO A 69 -13.04 1.93 -4.55
N PHE A 70 -12.88 3.10 -5.18
CA PHE A 70 -13.98 3.97 -5.62
C PHE A 70 -14.55 3.61 -6.99
N ALA A 71 -14.07 2.52 -7.60
CA ALA A 71 -14.54 2.05 -8.90
C ALA A 71 -15.10 0.61 -8.80
N LEU A 72 -15.64 0.26 -7.63
CA LEU A 72 -16.38 -0.97 -7.46
C LEU A 72 -17.66 -0.92 -8.31
N PRO A 73 -18.05 -2.01 -8.97
CA PRO A 73 -19.28 -2.06 -9.73
C PRO A 73 -20.49 -2.21 -8.81
N ASP A 74 -21.65 -1.71 -9.24
CA ASP A 74 -22.92 -1.90 -8.53
C ASP A 74 -23.20 -3.39 -8.29
N ASN A 75 -23.78 -3.70 -7.12
CA ASN A 75 -24.10 -5.07 -6.70
C ASN A 75 -22.89 -6.02 -6.67
N CYS A 76 -21.73 -5.53 -6.23
CA CYS A 76 -20.57 -6.38 -6.01
C CYS A 76 -20.55 -7.02 -4.61
N VAL A 77 -19.72 -8.05 -4.43
CA VAL A 77 -19.43 -8.61 -3.11
C VAL A 77 -17.93 -8.55 -2.90
N VAL A 78 -17.52 -7.82 -1.87
CA VAL A 78 -16.13 -7.75 -1.44
C VAL A 78 -15.88 -8.77 -0.33
N TYR A 79 -14.88 -9.63 -0.53
CA TYR A 79 -14.41 -10.56 0.50
C TYR A 79 -13.05 -10.09 1.03
N SER A 80 -12.94 -9.95 2.34
CA SER A 80 -11.68 -9.73 3.03
C SER A 80 -11.24 -11.00 3.76
N LEU A 81 -9.96 -11.36 3.62
CA LEU A 81 -9.38 -12.52 4.27
C LEU A 81 -8.17 -12.09 5.10
N GLY A 82 -8.06 -12.65 6.30
CA GLY A 82 -7.01 -12.28 7.26
C GLY A 82 -7.39 -11.03 8.04
N VAL A 83 -7.77 -11.23 9.30
CA VAL A 83 -8.19 -10.18 10.23
C VAL A 83 -7.44 -10.38 11.54
N GLY A 84 -6.53 -9.46 11.86
CA GLY A 84 -5.88 -9.37 13.17
C GLY A 84 -6.72 -8.54 14.13
N MET A 85 -7.87 -9.05 14.57
CA MET A 85 -8.81 -8.37 15.50
C MET A 85 -9.30 -6.96 15.11
N ASP A 86 -8.99 -6.45 13.92
CA ASP A 86 -9.37 -5.13 13.44
C ASP A 86 -10.18 -5.24 12.15
N ILE A 87 -11.44 -4.78 12.20
CA ILE A 87 -12.44 -4.82 11.11
C ILE A 87 -12.58 -3.50 10.34
N SER A 88 -11.63 -2.58 10.51
CA SER A 88 -11.72 -1.24 9.93
C SER A 88 -11.74 -1.25 8.40
N PHE A 89 -11.16 -2.26 7.76
CA PHE A 89 -11.23 -2.43 6.31
C PHE A 89 -12.67 -2.65 5.87
N GLU A 90 -13.37 -3.58 6.51
CA GLU A 90 -14.74 -3.97 6.20
C GLU A 90 -15.70 -2.81 6.43
N VAL A 91 -15.53 -2.08 7.53
CA VAL A 91 -16.34 -0.88 7.82
C VAL A 91 -16.14 0.19 6.76
N GLN A 92 -14.88 0.53 6.42
CA GLN A 92 -14.65 1.64 5.50
C GLN A 92 -14.94 1.27 4.04
N ILE A 93 -14.75 0.01 3.62
CA ILE A 93 -15.09 -0.38 2.24
C ILE A 93 -16.61 -0.38 2.03
N ASP A 94 -17.39 -0.73 3.05
CA ASP A 94 -18.85 -0.63 3.05
C ASP A 94 -19.31 0.83 2.91
N GLU A 95 -18.68 1.76 3.65
CA GLU A 95 -18.94 3.20 3.53
C GLU A 95 -18.62 3.75 2.12
N ILE A 96 -17.50 3.31 1.52
CA ILE A 96 -17.11 3.72 0.16
C ILE A 96 -18.14 3.24 -0.89
N ASP A 97 -18.67 2.02 -0.73
CA ASP A 97 -19.68 1.46 -1.63
C ASP A 97 -20.99 2.26 -1.56
N ILE A 98 -21.39 2.68 -0.36
CA ILE A 98 -22.60 3.48 -0.13
C ILE A 98 -22.50 4.89 -0.73
N GLU A 99 -21.32 5.52 -0.71
CA GLU A 99 -21.11 6.87 -1.28
C GLU A 99 -20.98 6.89 -2.82
N GLY A 100 -20.92 5.72 -3.46
CA GLY A 100 -20.81 5.57 -4.91
C GLY A 100 -22.13 5.58 -5.69
N GLU A 101 -23.28 5.54 -5.01
CA GLU A 101 -24.64 5.60 -5.59
C GLU A 101 -25.14 7.03 -5.90
#